data_AF-A0A1S9M1U8-F1
#
_entry.id   AF-A0A1S9M1U8-F1
#
_cell.length_a   1.000
_cell.length_b   1.000
_cell.length_c   1.000
_cell.angle_alpha   90.00
_cell.angle_beta   90.00
_cell.angle_gamma   90.00
#
_symmetry.space_group_name_H-M   'P 1'
#
loop_
_entity.id
_entity.type
_entity.pdbx_description
1 polymer ?
#
loop_
_entity_poly.entity_id
_entity_poly.type
_entity_poly.pdbx_seq_one_letter_code
_entity_poly.pdbx_strand_id
1 'polypeptide(L)'
;MTTPEEFYLHYTRSGAAGWYDRLGSLRQAIIRCDGPAVLDILRSRCVLDPEDGAGCWIWVGAKRSGYGFIGRGPTNRLAHRISWEAARSFTQDLGDLSVHHKCGQRLCINPHHLAAVTHMENTAEMLGRQAYKGRISALEEALRLLDPNHPLLWRLPEPLPPEEE
;
A
#
# COMPACT_ATOMS: atom_id res chain seq x y z
N MET A 1 -18.18 26.73 7.03
CA MET A 1 -16.74 26.45 6.86
C MET A 1 -16.62 25.72 5.55
N THR A 2 -16.28 26.45 4.49
CA THR A 2 -16.66 26.08 3.12
C THR A 2 -15.48 26.05 2.16
N THR A 3 -14.27 26.41 2.60
CA THR A 3 -13.03 26.19 1.84
C THR A 3 -11.87 25.71 2.73
N PRO A 4 -10.89 24.98 2.16
CA PRO A 4 -9.64 24.66 2.85
C PRO A 4 -8.90 25.91 3.38
N GLU A 5 -8.95 27.04 2.67
CA GLU A 5 -8.33 28.29 3.14
C GLU A 5 -8.99 28.85 4.40
N GLU A 6 -10.32 28.75 4.53
CA GLU A 6 -11.03 29.14 5.76
C GLU A 6 -10.66 28.22 6.95
N PHE A 7 -10.46 26.92 6.69
CA PHE A 7 -9.93 25.99 7.69
C PHE A 7 -8.54 26.44 8.16
N TYR A 8 -7.64 26.84 7.25
CA TYR A 8 -6.30 27.32 7.59
C TYR A 8 -6.27 28.69 8.30
N LEU A 9 -7.14 29.62 7.90
CA LEU A 9 -7.26 30.94 8.54
C LEU A 9 -7.70 30.86 10.01
N HIS A 10 -8.51 29.86 10.38
CA HIS A 10 -8.91 29.62 11.76
C HIS A 10 -7.74 29.21 12.68
N TYR A 11 -6.74 28.49 12.16
CA TYR A 11 -5.56 28.04 12.93
C TYR A 11 -4.38 29.02 12.93
N THR A 12 -4.50 30.19 12.30
CA THR A 12 -3.44 31.21 12.24
C THR A 12 -3.70 32.42 13.14
N ARG A 13 -4.96 32.70 13.54
CA ARG A 13 -5.31 33.98 14.20
C ARG A 13 -5.44 33.97 15.73
N SER A 14 -5.21 32.87 16.42
CA SER A 14 -5.19 32.88 17.89
C SER A 14 -4.28 31.80 18.49
N GLY A 15 -2.98 32.10 18.55
CA GLY A 15 -2.04 31.45 19.48
C GLY A 15 -0.70 31.05 18.88
N ALA A 16 0.31 31.92 19.03
CA ALA A 16 1.74 31.69 18.81
C ALA A 16 2.16 31.20 17.40
N ALA A 17 2.85 32.09 16.67
CA ALA A 17 3.66 31.74 15.52
C ALA A 17 4.50 30.46 15.78
N GLY A 18 4.44 29.49 14.87
CA GLY A 18 5.41 28.39 14.82
C GLY A 18 4.90 26.99 15.16
N TRP A 19 3.61 26.73 15.42
CA TRP A 19 3.18 25.33 15.61
C TRP A 19 3.29 24.50 14.32
N TYR A 20 2.94 25.08 13.17
CA TYR A 20 3.06 24.46 11.85
C TYR A 20 4.53 24.27 11.46
N ASP A 21 5.38 25.27 11.72
CA ASP A 21 6.81 25.23 11.42
C ASP A 21 7.57 24.21 12.28
N ARG A 22 7.05 23.88 13.47
CA ARG A 22 7.56 22.79 14.32
C ARG A 22 7.18 21.39 13.82
N LEU A 23 6.28 21.27 12.84
CA LEU A 23 5.92 19.97 12.29
C LEU A 23 7.01 19.47 11.34
N GLY A 24 7.25 18.15 11.33
CA GLY A 24 8.12 17.55 10.33
C GLY A 24 7.58 17.75 8.91
N SER A 25 8.49 17.78 7.93
CA SER A 25 8.19 18.03 6.51
C SER A 25 7.04 17.17 5.97
N LEU A 26 6.98 15.88 6.33
CA LEU A 26 5.91 14.99 5.91
C LEU A 26 4.53 15.50 6.35
N ARG A 27 4.40 15.97 7.60
CA ARG A 27 3.12 16.42 8.14
C ARG A 27 2.73 17.77 7.54
N GLN A 28 3.69 18.65 7.28
CA GLN A 28 3.45 19.90 6.56
C GLN A 28 2.94 19.63 5.14
N ALA A 29 3.55 18.69 4.41
CA ALA A 29 3.15 18.31 3.06
C ALA A 29 1.75 17.67 3.02
N ILE A 30 1.44 16.77 3.95
CA ILE A 30 0.08 16.17 4.08
C ILE A 30 -0.96 17.26 4.33
N ILE A 31 -0.69 18.20 5.26
CA ILE A 31 -1.61 19.31 5.54
C ILE A 31 -1.84 20.13 4.28
N ARG A 32 -0.81 20.45 3.50
CA ARG A 32 -0.95 21.18 2.23
C ARG A 32 -1.59 20.37 1.09
N CYS A 33 -1.95 19.11 1.33
CA CYS A 33 -2.37 18.16 0.30
C CYS A 33 -1.37 18.04 -0.87
N ASP A 34 -0.08 18.24 -0.58
CA ASP A 34 1.00 18.20 -1.58
C ASP A 34 1.42 16.75 -1.83
N GLY A 35 0.69 16.10 -2.73
CA GLY A 35 0.88 14.70 -3.10
C GLY A 35 2.32 14.36 -3.51
N PRO A 36 2.91 15.05 -4.50
CA PRO A 36 4.29 14.83 -4.92
C PRO A 36 5.30 14.95 -3.77
N ALA A 37 5.23 16.00 -2.96
CA ALA A 37 6.16 16.16 -1.83
C ALA A 37 5.98 15.04 -0.79
N VAL A 38 4.76 14.59 -0.54
CA VAL A 38 4.52 13.42 0.34
C VAL A 38 5.18 12.18 -0.24
N LEU A 39 4.95 11.87 -1.52
CA LEU A 39 5.50 10.68 -2.17
C LEU A 39 7.04 10.68 -2.15
N ASP A 40 7.69 11.81 -2.41
CA ASP A 40 9.14 11.93 -2.36
C ASP A 40 9.68 11.63 -0.95
N ILE A 41 9.04 12.20 0.08
CA ILE A 41 9.42 11.96 1.48
C ILE A 41 9.16 10.51 1.88
N LEU A 42 8.09 9.87 1.39
CA LEU A 42 7.80 8.47 1.67
C LEU A 42 8.80 7.55 1.00
N ARG A 43 9.07 7.78 -0.30
CA ARG A 43 10.04 7.02 -1.08
C ARG A 43 11.44 7.10 -0.48
N SER A 44 11.85 8.27 0.02
CA SER A 44 13.16 8.44 0.69
C SER A 44 13.30 7.66 1.99
N ARG A 45 12.20 7.13 2.54
CA ARG A 45 12.16 6.29 3.75
C ARG A 45 11.95 4.81 3.43
N CYS A 46 12.09 4.43 2.17
CA CYS A 46 11.96 3.06 1.71
C CYS A 46 13.29 2.51 1.21
N VAL A 47 13.43 1.20 1.28
CA VAL A 47 14.39 0.47 0.47
C VAL A 47 13.70 0.07 -0.83
N LEU A 48 14.35 0.33 -1.96
CA LEU A 48 13.88 -0.14 -3.25
C LEU A 48 14.34 -1.58 -3.41
N ASP A 49 13.42 -2.47 -3.75
CA ASP A 49 13.75 -3.86 -4.06
C ASP A 49 13.99 -4.00 -5.57
N PRO A 50 15.25 -4.19 -6.01
CA PRO A 50 15.56 -4.36 -7.43
C PRO A 50 15.26 -5.79 -7.94
N GLU A 51 15.11 -6.79 -7.05
CA GLU A 51 14.97 -8.20 -7.43
C GLU A 51 13.51 -8.60 -7.69
N ASP A 52 12.54 -7.91 -7.07
CA ASP A 52 11.11 -8.19 -7.23
C ASP A 52 10.55 -7.83 -8.63
N GLY A 53 11.35 -7.26 -9.53
CA GLY A 53 10.98 -6.87 -10.91
C GLY A 53 9.92 -5.74 -11.01
N ALA A 54 9.18 -5.48 -9.94
CA ALA A 54 8.05 -4.56 -9.90
C ALA A 54 8.41 -3.15 -9.38
N GLY A 55 9.58 -2.96 -8.74
CA GLY A 55 9.97 -1.65 -8.19
C GLY A 55 9.21 -1.28 -6.90
N CYS A 56 9.03 -2.26 -6.00
CA CYS A 56 8.40 -2.05 -4.70
C CYS A 56 9.16 -1.02 -3.85
N TRP A 57 8.42 -0.19 -3.11
CA TRP A 57 8.98 0.73 -2.11
C TRP A 57 8.77 0.11 -0.74
N ILE A 58 9.78 -0.59 -0.22
CA ILE A 58 9.65 -1.37 1.02
C ILE A 58 9.80 -0.45 2.23
N TRP A 59 8.73 -0.32 3.00
CA TRP A 59 8.71 0.51 4.21
C TRP A 59 9.62 -0.06 5.31
N VAL A 60 10.60 0.74 5.74
CA VAL A 60 11.52 0.38 6.83
C VAL A 60 11.18 1.06 8.17
N GLY A 61 10.16 1.92 8.21
CA GLY A 61 9.71 2.59 9.42
C GLY A 61 8.91 1.71 10.38
N ALA A 62 8.08 2.33 11.23
CA ALA A 62 7.25 1.64 12.20
C ALA A 62 6.29 0.64 11.54
N LYS A 63 6.09 -0.52 12.18
CA LYS A 63 5.25 -1.62 11.69
C LYS A 63 4.32 -2.12 12.79
N ARG A 64 3.10 -2.53 12.43
CA ARG A 64 2.16 -3.24 13.32
C ARG A 64 1.38 -4.27 12.51
N SER A 65 1.28 -5.49 13.02
CA SER A 65 0.58 -6.60 12.35
C SER A 65 1.02 -6.82 10.88
N GLY A 66 2.31 -6.60 10.60
CA GLY A 66 2.88 -6.76 9.25
C GLY A 66 2.70 -5.57 8.30
N TYR A 67 2.02 -4.49 8.71
CA TYR A 67 1.82 -3.28 7.90
C TYR A 67 2.66 -2.12 8.39
N GLY A 68 3.11 -1.26 7.47
CA GLY A 68 3.81 -0.01 7.79
C GLY A 68 2.86 1.09 8.32
N PHE A 69 3.34 1.89 9.26
CA PHE A 69 2.60 3.00 9.87
C PHE A 69 3.40 4.30 9.90
N ILE A 70 2.66 5.41 9.85
CA ILE A 70 3.14 6.78 9.99
C ILE A 70 2.32 7.46 11.08
N GLY A 71 2.99 8.16 12.00
CA GLY A 71 2.36 8.91 13.08
C GLY A 71 2.90 8.52 14.45
N ARG A 72 2.28 9.06 15.50
CA ARG A 72 2.52 8.67 16.89
C ARG A 72 1.19 8.55 17.64
N GLY A 73 0.99 7.42 18.30
CA GLY A 73 -0.19 7.16 19.14
C GLY A 73 -1.51 7.27 18.37
N PRO A 74 -2.44 8.17 18.75
CA PRO A 74 -3.78 8.26 18.17
C PRO A 74 -3.79 8.75 16.71
N THR A 75 -2.67 9.27 16.22
CA THR A 75 -2.54 9.78 14.83
C THR A 75 -1.95 8.76 13.86
N ASN A 76 -1.78 7.51 14.29
CA ASN A 76 -1.21 6.46 13.46
C ASN A 76 -2.11 6.14 12.26
N ARG A 77 -1.54 6.24 11.07
CA ARG A 77 -2.18 5.83 9.81
C ARG A 77 -1.31 4.84 9.06
N LEU A 78 -1.94 4.00 8.25
CA LEU A 78 -1.26 3.03 7.40
C LEU A 78 -0.43 3.75 6.33
N ALA A 79 0.84 3.37 6.20
CA ALA A 79 1.77 4.03 5.28
C ALA A 79 1.35 3.86 3.81
N HIS A 80 0.88 2.67 3.43
CA HIS A 80 0.38 2.41 2.08
C HIS A 80 -0.88 3.26 1.77
N ARG A 81 -1.77 3.46 2.75
CA ARG A 81 -2.96 4.30 2.55
C ARG A 81 -2.59 5.76 2.28
N ILE A 82 -1.67 6.32 3.08
CA ILE A 82 -1.17 7.68 2.84
C ILE A 82 -0.52 7.79 1.46
N SER A 83 0.27 6.79 1.05
CA SER A 83 0.89 6.79 -0.27
C SER A 83 -0.14 6.79 -1.41
N TRP A 84 -1.20 5.97 -1.28
CA TRP A 84 -2.29 5.93 -2.26
C TRP A 84 -3.05 7.26 -2.35
N GLU A 85 -3.34 7.88 -1.20
CA GLU A 85 -4.01 9.18 -1.11
C GLU A 85 -3.12 10.30 -1.69
N ALA A 86 -1.82 10.28 -1.37
CA ALA A 86 -0.85 11.26 -1.85
C ALA A 86 -0.66 11.21 -3.37
N ALA A 87 -0.68 10.02 -3.98
CA ALA A 87 -0.64 9.88 -5.43
C ALA A 87 -1.82 10.54 -6.16
N ARG A 88 -2.90 10.84 -5.42
CA ARG A 88 -4.08 11.57 -5.91
C ARG A 88 -4.15 12.99 -5.34
N SER A 89 -3.06 13.49 -4.76
CA SER A 89 -2.99 14.78 -4.06
C SER A 89 -4.15 14.97 -3.07
N PHE A 90 -4.57 13.89 -2.41
CA PHE A 90 -5.66 13.89 -1.43
C PHE A 90 -7.01 14.41 -1.99
N THR A 91 -7.20 14.40 -3.31
CA THR A 91 -8.44 14.85 -3.97
C THR A 91 -9.56 13.81 -3.91
N GLN A 92 -9.24 12.56 -3.57
CA GLN A 92 -10.19 11.46 -3.46
C GLN A 92 -10.30 11.01 -2.00
N ASP A 93 -11.52 11.00 -1.48
CA ASP A 93 -11.81 10.37 -0.19
C ASP A 93 -11.96 8.85 -0.40
N LEU A 94 -11.26 8.08 0.42
CA LEU A 94 -11.40 6.62 0.43
C LEU A 94 -12.68 6.18 1.12
N GLY A 95 -13.26 6.99 2.02
CA GLY A 95 -14.39 6.56 2.85
C GLY A 95 -14.12 5.19 3.49
N ASP A 96 -15.00 4.24 3.19
CA ASP A 96 -14.94 2.85 3.66
C ASP A 96 -14.12 1.90 2.76
N LEU A 97 -13.54 2.41 1.67
CA LEU A 97 -12.65 1.63 0.81
C LEU A 97 -11.36 1.28 1.54
N SER A 98 -10.89 0.07 1.27
CA SER A 98 -9.58 -0.42 1.72
C SER A 98 -8.55 -0.27 0.62
N VAL A 99 -7.28 -0.12 0.99
CA VAL A 99 -6.18 -0.05 0.01
C VAL A 99 -5.48 -1.41 -0.03
N HIS A 100 -5.57 -2.08 -1.19
CA HIS A 100 -5.03 -3.40 -1.45
C HIS A 100 -3.69 -3.33 -2.19
N HIS A 101 -2.81 -4.31 -1.92
CA HIS A 101 -1.49 -4.42 -2.54
C HIS A 101 -1.54 -5.40 -3.71
N LYS A 102 -1.47 -4.88 -4.94
CA LYS A 102 -1.45 -5.70 -6.17
C LYS A 102 -0.19 -6.58 -6.29
N CYS A 103 0.91 -6.13 -5.67
CA CYS A 103 2.20 -6.85 -5.67
C CYS A 103 2.30 -7.96 -4.62
N GLY A 104 1.31 -8.14 -3.73
CA GLY A 104 1.37 -9.15 -2.66
C GLY A 104 2.35 -8.84 -1.51
N GLN A 105 3.16 -7.79 -1.62
CA GLN A 105 4.12 -7.37 -0.59
C GLN A 105 3.48 -6.39 0.41
N ARG A 106 3.26 -6.84 1.66
CA ARG A 106 2.53 -6.09 2.71
C ARG A 106 3.22 -4.79 3.18
N LEU A 107 4.53 -4.70 3.00
CA LEU A 107 5.32 -3.50 3.34
C LEU A 107 5.56 -2.57 2.16
N CYS A 108 5.08 -2.92 0.95
CA CYS A 108 5.21 -2.07 -0.21
C CYS A 108 4.27 -0.88 -0.09
N ILE A 109 4.81 0.33 -0.24
CA ILE A 109 4.03 1.57 -0.27
C ILE A 109 4.14 2.28 -1.63
N ASN A 110 4.60 1.62 -2.68
CA ASN A 110 4.63 2.21 -4.02
C ASN A 110 3.18 2.45 -4.48
N PRO A 111 2.76 3.69 -4.77
CA PRO A 111 1.37 3.99 -5.13
C PRO A 111 0.90 3.28 -6.39
N HIS A 112 1.80 2.94 -7.32
CA HIS A 112 1.46 2.19 -8.53
C HIS A 112 1.08 0.73 -8.22
N HIS A 113 1.48 0.20 -7.07
CA HIS A 113 1.15 -1.15 -6.61
C HIS A 113 -0.08 -1.20 -5.71
N LEU A 114 -0.75 -0.07 -5.50
CA LEU A 114 -1.88 0.04 -4.59
C LEU A 114 -3.18 0.28 -5.37
N ALA A 115 -4.27 -0.33 -4.90
CA ALA A 115 -5.60 -0.15 -5.45
C ALA A 115 -6.63 0.08 -4.34
N ALA A 116 -7.57 0.99 -4.54
CA ALA A 116 -8.73 1.09 -3.68
C ALA A 116 -9.71 -0.02 -4.03
N VAL A 117 -10.17 -0.76 -3.03
CA VAL A 117 -11.12 -1.86 -3.19
C VAL A 117 -12.18 -1.76 -2.11
N THR A 118 -13.38 -2.19 -2.47
CA THR A 118 -14.47 -2.42 -1.52
C THR A 118 -14.15 -3.64 -0.64
N HIS A 119 -14.81 -3.72 0.51
CA HIS A 119 -14.71 -4.90 1.37
C HIS A 119 -15.17 -6.18 0.63
N MET A 120 -16.18 -6.07 -0.23
CA MET A 120 -16.68 -7.17 -1.05
C MET A 120 -15.63 -7.66 -2.05
N GLU A 121 -14.98 -6.76 -2.80
CA GLU A 121 -13.92 -7.11 -3.75
C GLU A 121 -12.72 -7.76 -3.05
N ASN A 122 -12.28 -7.20 -1.91
CA ASN A 122 -11.18 -7.78 -1.14
C ASN A 122 -11.53 -9.19 -0.61
N THR A 123 -12.78 -9.39 -0.19
CA THR A 123 -13.25 -10.71 0.26
C THR A 123 -13.34 -11.70 -0.89
N ALA A 124 -13.87 -11.27 -2.04
CA ALA A 124 -13.97 -12.10 -3.24
C ALA A 124 -12.58 -12.53 -3.75
N GLU A 125 -11.61 -11.61 -3.78
CA GLU A 125 -10.22 -11.91 -4.13
C GLU A 125 -9.61 -12.94 -3.17
N MET A 126 -9.80 -12.74 -1.86
CA MET A 126 -9.31 -13.66 -0.84
C MET A 126 -9.90 -15.07 -0.99
N LEU A 127 -11.21 -15.19 -1.22
CA LEU A 127 -11.89 -16.45 -1.45
C LEU A 127 -11.42 -17.13 -2.74
N GLY A 128 -11.28 -16.36 -3.84
CA GLY A 128 -10.75 -16.85 -5.10
C GLY A 128 -9.33 -17.40 -4.95
N ARG A 129 -8.45 -16.66 -4.26
CA ARG A 129 -7.09 -17.10 -3.96
C ARG A 129 -7.08 -18.40 -3.14
N GLN A 130 -7.94 -18.53 -2.14
CA GLN A 130 -8.06 -19.77 -1.36
C GLN A 130 -8.53 -20.95 -2.19
N ALA A 131 -9.52 -20.75 -3.07
CA ALA A 131 -10.00 -21.78 -3.98
C ALA A 131 -8.90 -22.27 -4.93
N TYR A 132 -8.13 -21.35 -5.53
CA TYR A 132 -6.99 -21.73 -6.38
C TYR A 132 -5.91 -22.50 -5.61
N LYS A 133 -5.57 -22.08 -4.39
CA LYS A 133 -4.62 -22.83 -3.54
C LYS A 133 -5.11 -24.24 -3.24
N GLY A 134 -6.39 -24.40 -2.91
CA GLY A 134 -7.00 -25.71 -2.70
C GLY A 134 -6.90 -26.60 -3.94
N ARG A 135 -7.22 -26.04 -5.13
CA ARG A 135 -7.09 -26.75 -6.41
C ARG A 135 -5.64 -27.14 -6.71
N ILE A 136 -4.69 -26.22 -6.54
CA ILE A 136 -3.26 -26.49 -6.76
C ILE A 136 -2.80 -27.62 -5.83
N SER A 137 -3.15 -27.57 -4.54
CA SER A 137 -2.79 -28.62 -3.59
C SER A 137 -3.35 -29.99 -3.96
N ALA A 138 -4.61 -30.06 -4.44
CA ALA A 138 -5.21 -31.31 -4.88
C ALA A 138 -4.53 -31.88 -6.15
N LEU A 139 -4.16 -30.99 -7.09
CA LEU A 139 -3.44 -31.38 -8.30
C LEU A 139 -2.01 -31.85 -8.00
N GLU A 140 -1.31 -31.17 -7.11
CA GLU A 140 0.03 -31.60 -6.66
C GLU A 140 -0.03 -32.98 -6.01
N GLU A 141 -1.05 -33.25 -5.19
CA GLU A 141 -1.21 -34.56 -4.55
C GLU A 141 -1.48 -35.67 -5.58
N ALA A 142 -2.38 -35.42 -6.54
CA ALA A 142 -2.60 -36.34 -7.64
C ALA A 142 -1.33 -36.59 -8.46
N LEU A 143 -0.54 -35.53 -8.70
CA LEU A 143 0.73 -35.64 -9.43
C LEU A 143 1.78 -36.44 -8.66
N ARG A 144 1.89 -36.27 -7.33
CA ARG A 144 2.78 -37.08 -6.47
C ARG A 144 2.45 -38.57 -6.55
N LEU A 145 1.18 -38.93 -6.68
CA LEU A 145 0.76 -40.33 -6.80
C LEU A 145 1.10 -40.93 -8.18
N LEU A 146 1.03 -40.13 -9.24
CA LEU A 146 1.26 -40.58 -10.62
C LEU A 146 2.75 -40.55 -11.02
N ASP A 147 3.46 -39.49 -10.63
CA ASP A 147 4.88 -39.27 -10.91
C ASP A 147 5.54 -38.49 -9.74
N PRO A 148 6.05 -39.20 -8.72
CA PRO A 148 6.70 -38.59 -7.57
C PRO A 148 7.91 -37.72 -7.90
N ASN A 149 8.56 -37.93 -9.06
CA ASN A 149 9.77 -37.22 -9.46
C ASN A 149 9.47 -36.08 -10.45
N HIS A 150 8.20 -35.78 -10.72
CA HIS A 150 7.81 -34.81 -11.72
C HIS A 150 8.42 -33.42 -11.44
N PRO A 151 9.02 -32.74 -12.44
CA PRO A 151 9.70 -31.47 -12.26
C PRO A 151 8.90 -30.36 -11.58
N LEU A 152 7.60 -30.29 -11.85
CA LEU A 152 6.71 -29.26 -11.30
C LEU A 152 6.48 -29.38 -9.79
N LEU A 153 6.80 -30.51 -9.15
CA LEU A 153 6.64 -30.66 -7.70
C LEU A 153 7.73 -29.93 -6.91
N TRP A 154 8.88 -29.63 -7.53
CA TRP A 154 10.04 -29.04 -6.87
C TRP A 154 10.50 -27.72 -7.51
N ARG A 155 10.02 -27.39 -8.70
CA ARG A 155 10.33 -26.13 -9.39
C ARG A 155 9.29 -25.06 -9.07
N LEU A 156 9.74 -23.82 -8.86
CA LEU A 156 8.84 -22.66 -8.86
C LEU A 156 8.20 -22.49 -10.26
N PRO A 157 6.90 -22.16 -10.34
CA PRO A 157 6.24 -21.91 -11.62
C PRO A 157 6.91 -20.74 -12.34
N GLU A 158 7.10 -20.88 -13.65
CA GLU A 158 7.50 -19.75 -14.48
C GLU A 158 6.38 -18.69 -14.48
N PRO A 159 6.73 -17.38 -14.57
CA PRO A 159 5.73 -16.35 -14.81
C PRO A 159 4.91 -16.69 -16.05
N LEU A 160 3.61 -16.43 -16.00
CA LEU A 160 2.78 -16.56 -17.19
C LEU A 160 3.32 -15.63 -18.28
N PRO A 161 3.38 -16.08 -19.55
CA PRO A 161 3.69 -15.18 -20.65
C PRO A 161 2.67 -14.03 -20.67
N PRO A 162 3.07 -12.82 -21.10
CA PRO A 162 2.12 -11.72 -21.25
C PRO A 162 0.98 -12.15 -22.18
N GLU A 163 -0.26 -11.77 -21.85
CA GLU A 163 -1.42 -12.02 -22.72
C GLU A 163 -1.16 -11.32 -24.06
N GLU A 164 -1.21 -12.08 -25.16
CA GLU A 164 -1.14 -11.53 -26.52
C GLU A 164 -2.48 -10.79 -26.78
N GLU A 165 -2.42 -9.47 -27.00
CA GLU A 165 -3.55 -8.61 -27.38
C GLU A 165 -4.10 -8.92 -28.78
#